data_AF-A0A7S7Z8N2-F1
#
_entry.id   AF-A0A7S7Z8N2-F1
#
_cell.length_a   1.000
_cell.length_b   1.000
_cell.length_c   1.000
_cell.angle_alpha   90.00
_cell.angle_beta   90.00
_cell.angle_gamma   90.00
#
_symmetry.space_group_name_H-M   'P 1'
#
loop_
_entity.id
_entity.type
_entity.pdbx_description
1 polymer ?
#
loop_
_entity_poly.entity_id
_entity_poly.type
_entity_poly.pdbx_seq_one_letter_code
_entity_poly.pdbx_strand_id
1 'polypeptide(L)'
;MIGSTLFALASSALLYLVPPSPIDRQLLRGTFHFYQGHAFLVPVKYVDGDIKTARLYEDDRLLGPANSTQQEIIDEGAGRFGLYRDRWGYFGPALMFSTSDNTNPNTNGRKYHLR
;
A
#
# COMPACT_ATOMS: atom_id res chain seq x y z
N MET A 1 4.72 -15.38 47.29
CA MET A 1 4.16 -14.61 46.16
C MET A 1 5.18 -13.55 45.71
N ILE A 2 6.28 -13.95 45.06
CA ILE A 2 7.36 -13.05 44.57
C ILE A 2 7.63 -13.28 43.07
N GLY A 3 7.11 -14.37 42.49
CA GLY A 3 7.38 -14.75 41.11
C GLY A 3 6.70 -13.88 40.03
N SER A 4 5.64 -13.14 40.37
CA SER A 4 4.82 -12.41 39.39
C SER A 4 5.39 -11.04 39.01
N THR A 5 6.09 -10.34 39.90
CA THR A 5 6.68 -9.02 39.63
C THR A 5 8.00 -9.10 38.86
N LEU A 6 8.84 -10.11 39.13
CA LEU A 6 10.07 -10.34 38.36
C LEU A 6 9.80 -10.71 36.89
N PHE A 7 8.74 -11.49 36.63
CA PHE A 7 8.37 -11.88 35.26
C PHE A 7 7.86 -10.70 34.41
N ALA A 8 7.17 -9.74 35.03
CA ALA A 8 6.67 -8.54 34.37
C ALA A 8 7.78 -7.54 33.97
N LEU A 9 8.82 -7.41 34.81
CA LEU A 9 9.97 -6.53 34.51
C LEU A 9 10.85 -7.10 33.39
N ALA A 10 11.11 -8.41 33.41
CA ALA A 10 11.85 -9.08 32.34
C ALA A 10 11.12 -8.98 30.98
N SER A 11 9.79 -9.07 31.00
CA SER A 11 8.96 -8.93 29.79
C SER A 11 8.96 -7.50 29.22
N SER A 12 8.97 -6.48 30.10
CA SER A 12 9.04 -5.07 29.67
C SER A 12 10.40 -4.70 29.08
N ALA A 13 11.50 -5.20 29.65
CA ALA A 13 12.85 -4.99 29.13
C ALA A 13 13.03 -5.58 27.72
N LEU A 14 12.31 -6.67 27.40
CA LEU A 14 12.33 -7.29 26.07
C LEU A 14 11.79 -6.38 24.97
N LEU A 15 10.80 -5.53 25.26
CA LEU A 15 10.27 -4.56 24.28
C LEU A 15 11.30 -3.48 23.91
N TYR A 16 12.18 -3.10 24.85
CA TYR A 16 13.27 -2.15 24.57
C TYR A 16 14.42 -2.75 23.77
N LEU A 17 14.49 -4.08 23.68
CA LEU A 17 15.46 -4.80 22.83
C LEU A 17 14.97 -4.98 21.39
N VAL A 18 13.69 -4.71 21.11
CA VAL A 18 13.18 -4.71 19.74
C VAL A 18 13.64 -3.41 19.07
N PRO A 19 14.52 -3.46 18.05
CA PRO A 19 14.91 -2.25 17.35
C PRO A 19 13.67 -1.59 16.74
N PRO A 20 13.58 -0.25 16.75
CA PRO A 20 12.48 0.44 16.09
C PRO A 20 12.52 0.05 14.61
N SER A 21 11.51 -0.70 14.16
CA SER A 21 11.37 -1.02 12.75
C SER A 21 10.99 0.29 12.04
N PRO A 22 11.80 0.79 11.08
CA PRO A 22 11.43 1.97 10.35
C PRO A 22 10.10 1.72 9.63
N ILE A 23 9.13 2.61 9.85
CA ILE A 23 7.86 2.55 9.13
C ILE A 23 8.17 2.89 7.67
N ASP A 24 8.19 1.86 6.83
CA ASP A 24 8.19 2.04 5.38
C ASP A 24 6.87 2.74 4.99
N ARG A 25 6.97 4.04 4.69
CA ARG A 25 5.86 4.90 4.31
C ARG A 25 5.42 4.66 2.87
N GLN A 26 6.29 4.08 2.06
CA GLN A 26 6.07 3.81 0.65
C GLN A 26 5.33 2.49 0.46
N LEU A 27 5.47 1.54 1.39
CA LEU A 27 4.72 0.29 1.37
C LEU A 27 3.21 0.54 1.57
N LEU A 28 2.42 0.10 0.59
CA LEU A 28 0.96 0.06 0.67
C LEU A 28 0.54 -1.05 1.63
N ARG A 29 -0.22 -0.69 2.66
CA ARG A 29 -0.69 -1.60 3.70
C ARG A 29 -2.21 -1.59 3.78
N GLY A 30 -2.77 -2.69 4.26
CA GLY A 30 -4.20 -2.86 4.45
C GLY A 30 -4.83 -3.66 3.31
N THR A 31 -6.16 -3.62 3.25
CA THR A 31 -6.94 -4.32 2.24
C THR A 31 -7.06 -3.47 0.98
N PHE A 32 -6.79 -4.07 -0.17
CA PHE A 32 -7.09 -3.49 -1.47
C PHE A 32 -8.57 -3.75 -1.80
N HIS A 33 -9.38 -2.69 -1.85
CA HIS A 33 -10.80 -2.81 -2.09
C HIS A 33 -11.06 -3.08 -3.57
N PHE A 34 -11.70 -4.21 -3.87
CA PHE A 34 -12.16 -4.47 -5.23
C PHE A 34 -13.13 -3.38 -5.68
N TYR A 35 -12.90 -2.80 -6.86
CA TYR A 35 -13.78 -1.80 -7.46
C TYR A 35 -14.62 -2.42 -8.58
N GLN A 36 -13.97 -2.79 -9.70
CA GLN A 36 -14.61 -3.41 -10.86
C GLN A 36 -13.54 -3.98 -11.80
N GLY A 37 -13.84 -5.05 -12.54
CA GLY A 37 -12.95 -5.60 -13.56
C GLY A 37 -11.59 -6.00 -12.96
N HIS A 38 -10.52 -5.39 -13.46
CA HIS A 38 -9.16 -5.59 -12.93
C HIS A 38 -8.76 -4.55 -11.86
N ALA A 39 -9.64 -3.61 -11.52
CA ALA A 39 -9.33 -2.46 -10.67
C ALA A 39 -9.54 -2.72 -9.17
N PHE A 40 -8.55 -2.32 -8.39
CA PHE A 40 -8.57 -2.26 -6.93
C PHE A 40 -8.24 -0.84 -6.45
N LEU A 41 -8.79 -0.47 -5.30
CA LEU A 41 -8.65 0.82 -4.65
C LEU A 41 -7.97 0.70 -3.29
N VAL A 42 -7.08 1.63 -2.99
CA VAL A 42 -6.49 1.80 -1.67
C VAL A 42 -6.27 3.28 -1.35
N PRO A 43 -6.66 3.77 -0.16
CA PRO A 43 -6.30 5.12 0.26
C PRO A 43 -4.79 5.20 0.49
N VAL A 44 -4.17 6.26 -0.02
CA VAL A 44 -2.72 6.48 0.11
C VAL A 44 -2.48 7.67 1.02
N LYS A 45 -1.77 7.42 2.13
CA LYS A 45 -1.47 8.46 3.12
C LYS A 45 -0.26 9.32 2.72
N TYR A 46 0.72 8.73 2.07
CA TYR A 46 1.97 9.38 1.71
C TYR A 46 2.25 9.17 0.22
N VAL A 47 2.44 10.28 -0.49
CA VAL A 47 2.95 10.29 -1.86
C VAL A 47 4.12 11.25 -1.87
N ASP A 48 5.27 10.78 -2.32
CA ASP A 48 6.44 11.63 -2.46
C ASP A 48 6.25 12.50 -3.72
N GLY A 49 6.30 13.83 -3.54
CA GLY A 49 6.18 14.77 -4.65
C GLY A 49 4.77 14.85 -5.28
N ASP A 50 4.73 15.01 -6.61
CA ASP A 50 3.50 15.13 -7.38
C ASP A 50 2.92 13.74 -7.70
N ILE A 51 1.61 13.57 -7.48
CA ILE A 51 0.87 12.33 -7.79
C ILE A 51 1.01 11.90 -9.25
N LYS A 52 1.26 12.85 -10.17
CA LYS A 52 1.45 12.57 -11.60
C LYS A 52 2.80 11.92 -11.91
N THR A 53 3.77 12.07 -11.01
CA THR A 53 5.12 11.50 -11.15
C THR A 53 5.33 10.22 -10.33
N ALA A 54 4.29 9.80 -9.60
CA ALA A 54 4.34 8.63 -8.73
C ALA A 54 4.64 7.35 -9.52
N ARG A 55 5.40 6.45 -8.90
CA ARG A 55 5.79 5.15 -9.44
C ARG A 55 5.28 4.06 -8.53
N LEU A 56 4.51 3.13 -9.09
CA LEU A 56 4.01 1.97 -8.37
C LEU A 56 4.88 0.76 -8.69
N TYR A 57 5.35 0.08 -7.65
CA TYR A 57 6.08 -1.17 -7.77
C TYR A 57 5.25 -2.32 -7.20
N GLU A 58 5.32 -3.47 -7.85
CA GLU A 58 4.85 -4.77 -7.39
C GLU A 58 6.10 -5.62 -7.14
N ASP A 59 6.37 -5.89 -5.87
CA ASP A 59 7.68 -6.29 -5.35
C ASP A 59 8.77 -5.30 -5.83
N ASP A 60 9.68 -5.76 -6.69
CA ASP A 60 10.73 -4.95 -7.30
C ASP A 60 10.42 -4.55 -8.75
N ARG A 61 9.26 -4.96 -9.28
CA ARG A 61 8.85 -4.70 -10.67
C ARG A 61 8.04 -3.42 -10.76
N LEU A 62 8.48 -2.48 -11.60
CA LEU A 62 7.69 -1.29 -11.91
C LEU A 62 6.40 -1.67 -12.66
N LEU A 63 5.26 -1.21 -12.13
CA LEU A 63 3.96 -1.31 -12.78
C LEU A 63 3.71 -0.10 -13.69
N GLY A 64 2.87 -0.31 -14.70
CA GLY A 64 2.35 0.74 -15.57
C GLY A 64 1.51 0.16 -16.70
N PRO A 65 0.98 0.99 -17.61
CA PRO A 65 1.14 2.45 -17.69
C PRO A 65 0.69 3.25 -16.44
N ALA A 66 1.40 4.35 -16.16
CA ALA A 66 1.06 5.28 -15.08
C ALA A 66 0.05 6.34 -15.56
N ASN A 67 -0.69 6.94 -14.63
CA ASN A 67 -1.72 7.94 -14.91
C ASN A 67 -2.85 7.44 -15.83
N SER A 68 -3.10 6.12 -15.84
CA SER A 68 -4.20 5.54 -16.59
C SER A 68 -5.55 6.06 -16.09
N THR A 69 -6.49 6.15 -17.02
CA THR A 69 -7.88 6.43 -16.71
C THR A 69 -8.50 5.26 -15.95
N GLN A 70 -9.55 5.55 -15.19
CA GLN A 70 -10.29 4.52 -14.47
C GLN A 70 -10.78 3.40 -15.42
N GLN A 71 -11.26 3.75 -16.61
CA GLN A 71 -11.78 2.78 -17.56
C GLN A 71 -10.69 1.82 -18.09
N GLU A 72 -9.51 2.35 -18.42
CA GLU A 72 -8.37 1.51 -18.86
C GLU A 72 -7.92 0.54 -17.75
N ILE A 73 -7.94 0.96 -16.48
CA ILE A 73 -7.58 0.08 -15.36
C ILE A 73 -8.63 -1.02 -15.17
N ILE A 74 -9.92 -0.70 -15.32
CA ILE A 74 -11.02 -1.66 -15.20
C ILE A 74 -10.97 -2.70 -16.31
N ASP A 75 -10.83 -2.25 -17.56
CA ASP A 75 -11.01 -3.08 -18.74
C ASP A 75 -9.73 -3.82 -19.17
N GLU A 76 -8.57 -3.16 -19.08
CA GLU A 76 -7.31 -3.70 -19.61
C GLU A 76 -6.40 -4.22 -18.49
N GLY A 77 -6.40 -3.55 -17.34
CA GLY A 77 -5.56 -3.90 -16.20
C GLY A 77 -4.05 -3.94 -16.53
N ALA A 78 -3.41 -5.07 -16.24
CA ALA A 78 -2.01 -5.40 -16.56
C ALA A 78 -0.98 -4.41 -16.00
N GLY A 79 -1.16 -4.00 -14.74
CA GLY A 79 -0.26 -3.06 -14.06
C GLY A 79 -0.60 -1.58 -14.24
N ARG A 80 -1.69 -1.25 -14.95
CA ARG A 80 -2.17 0.13 -15.07
C ARG A 80 -2.56 0.68 -13.71
N PHE A 81 -2.24 1.95 -13.48
CA PHE A 81 -2.60 2.64 -12.25
C PHE A 81 -2.80 4.14 -12.41
N GLY A 82 -3.54 4.73 -11.48
CA GLY A 82 -3.81 6.16 -11.39
C GLY A 82 -4.04 6.60 -9.96
N LEU A 83 -3.53 7.79 -9.62
CA LEU A 83 -3.84 8.46 -8.35
C LEU A 83 -4.85 9.58 -8.58
N TYR A 84 -5.86 9.62 -7.72
CA TYR A 84 -6.92 10.61 -7.76
C TYR A 84 -6.99 11.33 -6.41
N ARG A 85 -7.08 12.66 -6.43
CA ARG A 85 -7.45 13.45 -5.26
C ARG A 85 -8.91 13.82 -5.35
N ASP A 86 -9.61 13.67 -4.24
CA ASP A 86 -10.91 14.32 -4.09
C ASP A 86 -10.71 15.86 -4.13
N ARG A 87 -11.69 16.60 -4.66
CA ARG A 87 -11.60 18.06 -4.84
C ARG A 87 -11.49 18.82 -3.51
N TRP A 88 -11.96 18.23 -2.43
CA TRP A 88 -12.05 18.83 -1.09
C TRP A 88 -10.84 18.50 -0.20
N GLY A 89 -9.99 17.56 -0.61
CA GLY A 89 -8.73 17.19 0.02
C GLY A 89 -8.86 16.48 1.38
N TYR A 90 -10.05 16.04 1.79
CA TYR A 90 -10.28 15.52 3.14
C TYR A 90 -9.65 14.14 3.38
N PHE A 91 -9.59 13.27 2.37
CA PHE A 91 -9.23 11.87 2.57
C PHE A 91 -7.87 11.46 1.99
N GLY A 92 -7.08 12.44 1.51
CA GLY A 92 -5.83 12.17 0.80
C GLY A 92 -6.07 11.57 -0.59
N PRO A 93 -5.00 11.30 -1.37
CA PRO A 93 -5.14 10.64 -2.67
C PRO A 93 -5.56 9.17 -2.51
N ALA A 94 -6.38 8.68 -3.43
CA ALA A 94 -6.66 7.27 -3.60
C ALA A 94 -5.88 6.73 -4.81
N LEU A 95 -5.27 5.56 -4.65
CA LEU A 95 -4.68 4.81 -5.75
C LEU A 95 -5.71 3.82 -6.27
N MET A 96 -5.98 3.89 -7.57
CA MET A 96 -6.61 2.80 -8.31
C MET A 96 -5.53 2.09 -9.13
N PHE A 97 -5.49 0.77 -9.10
CA PHE A 97 -4.53 0.00 -9.88
C PHE A 97 -5.03 -1.40 -10.18
N SER A 98 -4.30 -2.07 -11.08
CA SER A 98 -4.37 -3.50 -11.32
C SER A 98 -2.99 -4.11 -11.09
N THR A 99 -2.93 -5.39 -10.75
CA THR A 99 -1.66 -6.13 -10.64
C THR A 99 -1.12 -6.47 -12.02
N SER A 100 0.17 -6.82 -12.10
CA SER A 100 0.83 -7.05 -13.40
C SER A 100 0.20 -8.17 -14.24
N ASP A 101 -0.45 -9.14 -13.58
CA ASP A 101 -1.12 -10.29 -14.17
C ASP A 101 -2.62 -10.37 -13.80
N ASN A 102 -3.20 -9.26 -13.35
CA ASN A 102 -4.61 -9.12 -12.95
C ASN A 102 -5.08 -10.05 -11.82
N THR A 103 -4.15 -10.70 -11.12
CA THR A 103 -4.45 -11.47 -9.91
C THR A 103 -4.85 -10.56 -8.74
N ASN A 104 -5.64 -11.08 -7.79
CA ASN A 104 -6.08 -10.30 -6.64
C ASN A 104 -4.90 -9.90 -5.74
N PRO A 105 -4.62 -8.60 -5.52
CA PRO A 105 -3.48 -8.13 -4.73
C PRO A 105 -3.57 -8.51 -3.25
N ASN A 106 -4.76 -8.86 -2.75
CA ASN A 106 -4.93 -9.33 -1.36
C ASN A 106 -4.50 -10.79 -1.15
N THR A 107 -4.39 -11.58 -2.23
CA THR A 107 -4.13 -13.04 -2.12
C THR A 107 -2.93 -13.50 -2.94
N ASN A 108 -2.36 -12.65 -3.80
CA ASN A 108 -1.23 -13.04 -4.65
C ASN A 108 0.15 -13.02 -3.95
N GLY A 109 0.20 -12.56 -2.70
CA GLY A 109 1.41 -12.62 -1.86
C GLY A 109 2.48 -11.57 -2.17
N ARG A 110 2.20 -10.62 -3.08
CA ARG A 110 3.14 -9.57 -3.49
C ARG A 110 3.05 -8.33 -2.61
N LYS A 111 4.11 -7.55 -2.57
CA LYS A 111 4.16 -6.26 -1.87
C LYS A 111 4.05 -5.12 -2.86
N TYR A 112 3.46 -4.00 -2.45
CA TYR A 112 3.29 -2.86 -3.35
C TYR A 112 3.86 -1.60 -2.73
N HIS A 113 4.69 -0.88 -3.49
CA HIS A 113 5.38 0.32 -3.02
C HIS A 113 5.09 1.50 -3.93
N LEU A 114 4.75 2.66 -3.34
CA LEU A 114 4.61 3.91 -4.05
C LEU A 114 5.82 4.81 -3.80
N ARG A 115 6.50 5.23 -4.86
CA ARG A 115 7.67 6.12 -4.81
C ARG A 115 7.49 7.36 -5.68
#